data_AF-A0A0Q6ZYX5-F1
#
_entry.id   AF-A0A0Q6ZYX5-F1
#
_cell.length_a   1.000
_cell.length_b   1.000
_cell.length_c   1.000
_cell.angle_alpha   90.00
_cell.angle_beta   90.00
_cell.angle_gamma   90.00
#
_symmetry.space_group_name_H-M   'P 1'
#
loop_
_entity.id
_entity.type
_entity.pdbx_description
1 polymer ?
#
loop_
_entity_poly.entity_id
_entity_poly.type
_entity_poly.pdbx_seq_one_letter_code
_entity_poly.pdbx_strand_id
1 'polypeptide(L)' 'MTNLQPAEIPMILTPQDFSVMEQAMRGVGSIGIESERDGHREAVGKAVIRLYTAGVTDPAKLAEAAGIMAATRLLDRRR' A
#
# COMPACT_ATOMS: atom_id res chain seq x y z
N MET A 1 17.97 8.48 -33.43
CA MET A 1 17.38 7.28 -32.80
C MET A 1 16.51 7.76 -31.66
N THR A 2 15.20 7.83 -31.86
CA THR A 2 14.25 8.35 -30.87
C THR A 2 13.96 7.23 -29.88
N ASN A 3 14.49 7.32 -28.67
CA ASN A 3 14.14 6.43 -27.56
C ASN A 3 12.66 6.68 -27.20
N LEU A 4 11.77 5.82 -27.70
CA LEU A 4 10.40 5.75 -27.22
C LEU A 4 10.47 5.14 -25.81
N GLN A 5 10.52 5.99 -24.78
CA GLN A 5 10.23 5.52 -23.42
C GLN A 5 8.82 4.91 -23.48
N PRO A 6 8.61 3.66 -23.03
CA PRO A 6 7.26 3.12 -22.96
C PRO A 6 6.46 4.07 -22.08
N ALA A 7 5.47 4.72 -22.68
CA ALA A 7 4.50 5.50 -21.93
C ALA A 7 3.90 4.54 -20.89
N GLU A 8 4.04 4.88 -19.61
CA GLU A 8 3.46 4.11 -18.52
C GLU A 8 1.95 4.04 -18.79
N ILE A 9 1.51 2.87 -19.29
CA ILE A 9 0.09 2.64 -19.55
C ILE A 9 -0.59 2.86 -18.20
N PRO A 10 -1.57 3.78 -18.10
CA PRO A 10 -2.24 4.02 -16.84
C PRO A 10 -2.80 2.69 -16.36
N MET A 11 -2.32 2.22 -15.22
CA MET A 11 -2.74 0.95 -14.63
C MET A 11 -4.22 1.09 -14.29
N ILE A 12 -5.08 0.52 -15.13
CA ILE A 12 -6.50 0.43 -14.84
C ILE A 12 -6.65 -0.67 -13.79
N LEU A 13 -7.02 -0.28 -12.58
CA LEU A 13 -7.35 -1.23 -11.52
C LEU A 13 -8.55 -2.06 -11.96
N THR A 14 -8.35 -3.36 -12.13
CA THR A 14 -9.43 -4.32 -12.33
C THR A 14 -10.16 -4.56 -11.01
N PRO A 15 -11.38 -5.11 -11.05
CA PRO A 15 -12.08 -5.53 -9.83
C PRO A 15 -11.28 -6.52 -8.97
N GLN A 16 -10.44 -7.35 -9.61
CA GLN A 16 -9.57 -8.29 -8.91
C GLN A 16 -8.48 -7.56 -8.12
N ASP A 17 -7.89 -6.51 -8.71
CA ASP A 17 -6.85 -5.69 -8.08
C ASP A 17 -7.41 -4.97 -6.86
N PHE A 18 -8.63 -4.46 -6.98
CA PHE A 18 -9.35 -3.88 -5.85
C PHE A 18 -9.55 -4.89 -4.73
N SER A 19 -9.94 -6.13 -5.04
CA SER A 19 -10.14 -7.17 -4.01
C SER A 19 -8.85 -7.51 -3.27
N VAL A 20 -7.72 -7.59 -3.97
CA VAL A 20 -6.40 -7.81 -3.37
C VAL A 20 -6.04 -6.67 -2.41
N MET A 21 -6.18 -5.42 -2.87
CA MET A 21 -5.88 -4.24 -2.06
C MET A 21 -6.82 -4.14 -0.84
N GLU A 22 -8.10 -4.44 -1.01
CA GLU A 22 -9.09 -4.43 0.07
C GLU A 22 -8.75 -5.47 1.13
N GLN A 23 -8.42 -6.70 0.73
CA GLN A 23 -8.02 -7.77 1.64
C GLN A 23 -6.74 -7.40 2.41
N ALA A 24 -5.76 -6.81 1.72
CA ALA A 24 -4.53 -6.34 2.37
C ALA A 24 -4.81 -5.23 3.40
N MET A 25 -5.63 -4.23 3.04
CA MET A 25 -6.04 -3.15 3.94
C MET A 25 -6.78 -3.67 5.18
N ARG A 26 -7.64 -4.69 5.02
CA ARG A 26 -8.32 -5.36 6.15
C ARG A 26 -7.34 -6.16 7.01
N GLY A 27 -6.33 -6.80 6.40
CA GLY A 27 -5.31 -7.58 7.10
C GLY A 27 -4.40 -6.76 8.03
N VAL A 28 -4.24 -5.45 7.76
CA VAL A 28 -3.46 -4.54 8.60
C VAL A 28 -4.28 -3.98 9.78
N GLY A 29 -5.61 -3.93 9.65
CA GLY A 29 -6.47 -3.20 10.58
C GLY A 29 -6.88 -3.98 11.83
N SER A 30 -6.15 -3.78 12.94
CA SER A 30 -6.69 -3.96 14.32
C SER A 30 -5.98 -3.11 15.40
N ILE A 31 -4.94 -2.32 15.06
CA ILE A 31 -4.02 -1.77 16.06
C ILE A 31 -4.04 -0.23 16.02
N GLY A 32 -4.81 0.44 16.88
CA GLY A 32 -4.67 1.89 17.08
C GLY A 32 -5.88 2.67 17.60
N ILE A 33 -5.63 3.77 18.30
CA ILE A 33 -6.59 4.70 18.93
C ILE A 33 -7.10 5.68 17.86
N GLU A 34 -8.38 6.06 17.89
CA GLU A 34 -9.14 6.68 16.78
C GLU A 34 -8.48 7.91 16.11
N SER A 35 -7.67 8.71 16.79
CA SER A 35 -6.99 9.87 16.20
C SER A 35 -5.66 9.53 15.49
N GLU A 36 -4.96 8.46 15.90
CA GLU A 36 -3.80 7.92 15.16
C GLU A 36 -4.23 7.04 13.96
N ARG A 37 -5.51 6.61 13.94
CA ARG A 37 -6.04 5.74 12.87
C ARG A 37 -6.00 6.38 11.49
N ASP A 38 -6.34 7.65 11.34
CA ASP A 38 -6.41 8.26 10.01
C ASP A 38 -5.02 8.40 9.35
N GLY A 39 -4.03 8.89 10.10
CA GLY A 39 -2.65 8.98 9.62
C GLY A 39 -2.00 7.62 9.38
N HIS A 40 -2.28 6.65 10.25
CA HIS A 40 -1.81 5.28 10.07
C HIS A 40 -2.47 4.60 8.87
N ARG A 41 -3.78 4.72 8.71
CA ARG A 41 -4.55 4.13 7.60
C ARG A 41 -4.16 4.73 6.25
N GLU A 42 -3.88 6.03 6.20
CA GLU A 42 -3.32 6.67 5.01
C GLU A 42 -1.91 6.14 4.68
N ALA A 43 -1.04 6.01 5.68
CA ALA A 43 0.31 5.47 5.49
C ALA A 43 0.28 4.01 5.00
N VAL A 44 -0.60 3.19 5.57
CA VAL A 44 -0.84 1.81 5.14
C VAL A 44 -1.38 1.78 3.71
N GLY A 45 -2.39 2.58 3.38
CA GLY A 45 -2.95 2.64 2.02
C GLY A 45 -1.89 3.01 0.97
N LYS A 46 -1.03 3.98 1.28
CA LYS A 46 0.10 4.34 0.41
C LYS A 46 1.10 3.20 0.28
N ALA A 47 1.38 2.46 1.35
CA ALA A 47 2.30 1.31 1.30
C ALA A 47 1.72 0.16 0.47
N VAL A 48 0.42 -0.16 0.63
CA VAL A 48 -0.30 -1.16 -0.16
C VAL A 48 -0.22 -0.83 -1.66
N ILE A 49 -0.52 0.41 -2.05
CA ILE A 49 -0.45 0.83 -3.47
C ILE A 49 0.98 0.67 -4.02
N ARG A 50 2.00 1.08 -3.26
CA ARG A 50 3.40 1.00 -3.69
C ARG A 50 3.90 -0.44 -3.82
N LEU A 51 3.54 -1.31 -2.89
CA LEU A 51 3.94 -2.71 -2.91
C LEU A 51 3.22 -3.49 -4.01
N TYR A 52 1.92 -3.21 -4.21
CA TYR A 52 1.14 -3.82 -5.29
C TYR A 52 1.69 -3.43 -6.67
N THR A 53 1.99 -2.15 -6.88
CA THR A 53 2.62 -1.67 -8.13
C THR A 53 4.03 -2.21 -8.32
N ALA A 54 4.73 -2.60 -7.24
CA ALA A 54 6.00 -3.32 -7.30
C ALA A 54 5.86 -4.83 -7.53
N GLY A 55 4.62 -5.35 -7.72
CA GLY A 55 4.34 -6.74 -8.06
C GLY A 55 3.94 -7.65 -6.89
N VAL A 56 3.75 -7.10 -5.68
CA VAL A 56 3.25 -7.90 -4.54
C VAL A 56 1.74 -8.03 -4.63
N THR A 57 1.27 -9.19 -5.08
CA THR A 57 -0.16 -9.45 -5.33
C THR A 57 -0.81 -10.42 -4.33
N ASP A 58 -0.01 -11.06 -3.46
CA ASP A 58 -0.53 -11.87 -2.36
C ASP A 58 -1.05 -10.96 -1.23
N PRO A 59 -2.34 -11.00 -0.88
CA PRO A 59 -2.92 -10.07 0.08
C PRO A 59 -2.31 -10.13 1.48
N ALA A 60 -1.88 -11.32 1.93
CA ALA A 60 -1.30 -11.50 3.26
C ALA A 60 0.11 -10.91 3.34
N LYS A 61 0.96 -11.19 2.35
CA LYS A 61 2.29 -10.59 2.23
C LYS A 61 2.20 -9.07 2.04
N LEU A 62 1.20 -8.62 1.28
CA LEU A 62 0.95 -7.20 1.05
C LEU A 62 0.57 -6.49 2.35
N ALA A 63 -0.30 -7.09 3.18
CA ALA A 63 -0.67 -6.57 4.48
C ALA A 63 0.53 -6.50 5.44
N GLU A 64 1.29 -7.59 5.58
CA GLU A 64 2.45 -7.65 6.47
C GLU A 64 3.49 -6.57 6.12
N ALA A 65 3.90 -6.52 4.84
CA ALA A 65 4.88 -5.55 4.37
C ALA A 65 4.36 -4.10 4.48
N ALA A 66 3.09 -3.85 4.17
CA ALA A 66 2.50 -2.52 4.29
C ALA A 66 2.43 -2.06 5.75
N GLY A 67 2.11 -2.95 6.69
CA GLY A 67 2.12 -2.66 8.12
C GLY A 67 3.51 -2.26 8.62
N ILE A 68 4.54 -3.00 8.23
CA ILE A 68 5.95 -2.70 8.57
C ILE A 68 6.36 -1.35 7.99
N MET A 69 6.10 -1.09 6.70
CA MET A 69 6.44 0.17 6.03
C MET A 69 5.72 1.37 6.63
N ALA A 70 4.45 1.22 6.99
CA ALA A 70 3.68 2.29 7.63
C ALA A 70 4.21 2.58 9.04
N ALA A 71 4.58 1.54 9.80
CA ALA A 71 5.16 1.68 11.13
C ALA A 71 6.55 2.36 11.09
N THR A 72 7.42 2.00 10.14
CA THR A 72 8.74 2.65 10.00
C THR A 72 8.62 4.12 9.64
N ARG A 73 7.67 4.47 8.75
CA ARG A 73 7.41 5.86 8.39
C ARG A 73 6.90 6.70 9.57
N LEU A 74 6.16 6.09 10.50
CA LEU A 74 5.72 6.76 11.72
C LEU A 74 6.90 7.12 12.62
N LEU A 75 7.89 6.21 12.73
CA LEU A 75 9.12 6.44 13.50
C LEU A 75 9.95 7.58 12.93
N ASP A 76 10.13 7.65 11.61
CA ASP A 76 10.87 8.73 10.95
C ASP A 76 10.21 10.11 11.14
N ARG A 77 8.87 10.17 11.26
CA ARG A 77 8.14 11.44 11.41
C ARG A 77 8.21 12.03 12.83
N ARG A 78 8.53 11.22 13.84
CA ARG A 78 8.63 11.66 15.25
C ARG A 78 10.02 12.15 15.64
N ARG A 79 10.97 12.20 14.69
CA ARG A 79 12.36 12.58 14.89
C ARG A 79 12.64 13.97 14.31
#